data_AF-A0A819C709-F1
#
_entry.id   AF-A0A819C709-F1
#
_cell.length_a   1.000
_cell.length_b   1.000
_cell.length_c   1.000
_cell.angle_alpha   90.00
_cell.angle_beta   90.00
_cell.angle_gamma   90.00
#
_symmetry.space_group_name_H-M   'P 1'
#
loop_
_entity.id
_entity.type
_entity.pdbx_description
1 polymer ?
#
loop_
_entity_poly.entity_id
_entity_poly.type
_entity_poly.pdbx_seq_one_letter_code
_entity_poly.pdbx_strand_id
1 'polypeptide(L)'
;MSDVKLDRFCSYILPRTHHYIKKLILDTTSMERILLAGDYPNLTSLELFNFEQKIGFHYFTDDRPFRHIFKHQITDLILHNNDEYDDKTLMDIYTKNVYAHIMIFFQNLKDDLINLKCFSLTNYNYIYDYDDLVVPLLRRMTHLEKLTLYLRISKTGLFIGDASPFIDGIHLHNEILVHIPQLHTFKYYISTETCTDYSKLRISNRDIQQTFINIIKYGQTACIMDYYGACGTICHVYSLPFTFTHLYKITTHFPFIVFDTVTHLSVYDIVPFKHEFFMRINQAFPLLKCFTVENDRMQYWNCNDNLSYPIIEFTYLISLEIIHA
;
A
#
# COMPACT_ATOMS: atom_id res chain seq x y z
N MET A 1 -18.67 20.96 11.64
CA MET A 1 -19.12 22.23 11.02
C MET A 1 -19.27 21.97 9.54
N SER A 2 -20.37 22.40 8.88
CA SER A 2 -20.50 22.18 7.44
C SER A 2 -19.47 23.04 6.70
N ASP A 3 -18.80 22.47 5.70
CA ASP A 3 -17.91 23.24 4.85
C ASP A 3 -18.77 24.06 3.87
N VAL A 4 -19.02 25.31 4.24
CA VAL A 4 -19.83 26.26 3.46
C VAL A 4 -19.31 26.41 2.02
N LYS A 5 -17.99 26.24 1.80
CA LYS A 5 -17.43 26.31 0.44
C LYS A 5 -17.81 25.08 -0.37
N LEU A 6 -17.69 23.90 0.22
CA LEU A 6 -18.11 22.64 -0.41
C LEU A 6 -19.62 22.63 -0.67
N ASP A 7 -20.43 23.09 0.29
CA ASP A 7 -21.88 23.18 0.14
C ASP A 7 -22.27 24.08 -1.05
N ARG A 8 -21.58 25.23 -1.19
CA ARG A 8 -21.77 26.14 -2.34
C ARG A 8 -21.30 25.50 -3.65
N PHE A 9 -20.19 24.79 -3.64
CA PHE A 9 -19.70 24.09 -4.83
C PHE A 9 -20.72 23.04 -5.31
N CYS A 10 -21.16 22.15 -4.40
CA CYS A 10 -22.11 21.09 -4.69
C CYS A 10 -23.48 21.63 -5.12
N SER A 11 -23.93 22.76 -4.57
CA SER A 11 -25.26 23.30 -4.86
C SER A 11 -25.33 24.18 -6.12
N TYR A 12 -24.23 24.86 -6.49
CA TYR A 12 -24.27 25.87 -7.56
C TYR A 12 -23.38 25.55 -8.76
N ILE A 13 -22.20 24.97 -8.54
CA ILE A 13 -21.21 24.75 -9.59
C ILE A 13 -21.38 23.36 -10.18
N LEU A 14 -21.34 22.35 -9.32
CA LEU A 14 -21.38 20.93 -9.71
C LEU A 14 -22.60 20.57 -10.59
N PRO A 15 -23.84 21.06 -10.33
CA PRO A 15 -24.99 20.76 -11.18
C PRO A 15 -24.86 21.33 -12.60
N ARG A 16 -23.97 22.29 -12.83
CA ARG A 16 -23.74 22.90 -14.16
C ARG A 16 -22.59 22.26 -14.92
N THR A 17 -21.75 21.48 -14.25
CA THR A 17 -20.51 20.95 -14.82
C THR A 17 -20.40 19.42 -14.76
N HIS A 18 -21.27 18.73 -14.02
CA HIS A 18 -21.17 17.28 -13.78
C HIS A 18 -21.08 16.44 -15.06
N HIS A 19 -21.79 16.83 -16.13
CA HIS A 19 -21.74 16.12 -17.41
C HIS A 19 -20.41 16.26 -18.15
N TYR A 20 -19.53 17.20 -17.77
CA TYR A 20 -18.18 17.29 -18.33
C TYR A 20 -17.13 16.55 -17.49
N ILE A 21 -17.50 16.06 -16.30
CA ILE A 21 -16.57 15.43 -15.38
C ILE A 21 -16.32 13.98 -15.80
N LYS A 22 -15.05 13.68 -16.13
CA LYS A 22 -14.58 12.33 -16.49
C LYS A 22 -13.79 11.65 -15.38
N LYS A 23 -13.20 12.43 -14.48
CA LYS A 23 -12.41 11.96 -13.33
C LYS A 23 -12.80 12.72 -12.07
N LEU A 24 -13.05 12.00 -11.00
CA LEU A 24 -13.20 12.55 -9.65
C LEU A 24 -12.05 12.06 -8.77
N ILE A 25 -11.49 12.98 -7.99
CA ILE A 25 -10.48 12.71 -6.97
C ILE A 25 -11.04 13.27 -5.67
N LEU A 26 -11.42 12.39 -4.74
CA LEU A 26 -12.20 12.77 -3.56
C LEU A 26 -11.55 12.24 -2.29
N ASP A 27 -11.49 13.10 -1.27
CA ASP A 27 -11.31 12.63 0.10
C ASP A 27 -12.63 12.03 0.61
N THR A 28 -12.55 11.19 1.64
CA THR A 28 -13.74 10.59 2.24
C THR A 28 -14.74 11.57 2.82
N THR A 29 -14.28 12.71 3.36
CA THR A 29 -15.15 13.71 4.01
C THR A 29 -16.02 14.45 3.00
N SER A 30 -15.53 14.62 1.78
CA SER A 30 -16.19 15.30 0.66
C SER A 30 -16.96 14.33 -0.25
N MET A 31 -16.62 13.04 -0.20
CA MET A 31 -17.12 12.00 -1.10
C MET A 31 -18.64 11.97 -1.19
N GLU A 32 -19.35 11.86 -0.06
CA GLU A 32 -20.81 11.77 -0.06
C GLU A 32 -21.45 12.98 -0.72
N ARG A 33 -21.06 14.19 -0.29
CA ARG A 33 -21.68 15.43 -0.78
C ARG A 33 -21.49 15.61 -2.27
N ILE A 34 -20.33 15.22 -2.80
CA ILE A 34 -20.03 15.36 -4.23
C ILE A 34 -20.75 14.26 -5.01
N LEU A 35 -20.66 13.01 -4.58
CA LEU A 35 -21.29 11.88 -5.27
C LEU A 35 -22.82 11.97 -5.25
N LEU A 36 -23.44 12.53 -4.21
CA LEU A 36 -24.89 12.72 -4.13
C LEU A 36 -25.41 13.97 -4.86
N ALA A 37 -24.55 14.94 -5.17
CA ALA A 37 -24.98 16.23 -5.71
C ALA A 37 -25.21 16.25 -7.22
N GLY A 38 -24.91 15.17 -7.94
CA GLY A 38 -25.13 15.09 -9.37
C GLY A 38 -25.12 13.66 -9.89
N ASP A 39 -25.76 13.47 -11.04
CA ASP A 39 -25.54 12.29 -11.87
C ASP A 39 -24.29 12.54 -12.71
N TYR A 40 -23.42 11.55 -12.90
CA TYR A 40 -22.13 11.74 -13.59
C TYR A 40 -22.06 10.88 -14.85
N PRO A 41 -22.79 11.26 -15.92
CA PRO A 41 -23.00 10.38 -17.07
C PRO A 41 -21.75 10.07 -17.90
N ASN A 42 -20.66 10.83 -17.70
CA ASN A 42 -19.40 10.68 -18.42
C ASN A 42 -18.22 10.32 -17.49
N LEU A 43 -18.49 10.01 -16.22
CA LEU A 43 -17.47 9.66 -15.25
C LEU A 43 -16.95 8.25 -15.53
N THR A 44 -15.66 8.15 -15.81
CA THR A 44 -14.99 6.87 -16.08
C THR A 44 -13.91 6.55 -15.07
N SER A 45 -13.42 7.55 -14.33
CA SER A 45 -12.34 7.39 -13.36
C SER A 45 -12.71 7.96 -11.99
N LEU A 46 -12.54 7.14 -10.95
CA LEU A 46 -12.75 7.52 -9.56
C LEU A 46 -11.50 7.22 -8.74
N GLU A 47 -10.99 8.23 -8.06
CA GLU A 47 -9.86 8.14 -7.15
C GLU A 47 -10.28 8.63 -5.78
N LEU A 48 -10.06 7.80 -4.76
CA LEU A 48 -10.52 8.05 -3.42
C LEU A 48 -9.35 7.93 -2.44
N PHE A 49 -9.20 8.91 -1.55
CA PHE A 49 -8.11 8.97 -0.58
C PHE A 49 -8.60 9.19 0.87
N ASN A 50 -7.79 8.75 1.83
CA ASN A 50 -8.01 8.86 3.28
C ASN A 50 -9.31 8.16 3.75
N PHE A 51 -9.41 6.85 3.55
CA PHE A 51 -10.57 6.07 3.92
C PHE A 51 -10.77 5.88 5.43
N GLU A 52 -11.32 6.89 6.10
CA GLU A 52 -11.62 6.79 7.54
C GLU A 52 -12.74 5.77 7.83
N GLN A 53 -12.56 5.01 8.92
CA GLN A 53 -13.45 3.94 9.37
C GLN A 53 -14.92 4.37 9.52
N LYS A 54 -15.17 5.54 10.15
CA LYS A 54 -16.53 6.01 10.47
C LYS A 54 -17.33 6.36 9.22
N ILE A 55 -16.63 6.91 8.23
CA ILE A 55 -17.19 7.32 6.96
C ILE A 55 -17.48 6.09 6.09
N GLY A 56 -16.53 5.15 6.01
CA GLY A 56 -16.73 3.89 5.29
C GLY A 56 -17.92 3.10 5.84
N PHE A 57 -18.06 2.99 7.16
CA PHE A 57 -19.20 2.30 7.77
C PHE A 57 -20.55 2.92 7.35
N HIS A 58 -20.68 4.25 7.42
CA HIS A 58 -21.95 4.92 7.11
C HIS A 58 -22.35 4.77 5.64
N TYR A 59 -21.38 4.91 4.72
CA TYR A 59 -21.65 4.93 3.29
C TYR A 59 -21.72 3.57 2.64
N PHE A 60 -21.09 2.55 3.23
CA PHE A 60 -20.98 1.24 2.61
C PHE A 60 -21.97 0.22 3.18
N THR A 61 -22.75 0.56 4.21
CA THR A 61 -23.87 -0.26 4.68
C THR A 61 -25.23 0.10 4.06
N ASP A 62 -25.42 1.31 3.51
CA ASP A 62 -26.58 1.66 2.70
C ASP A 62 -26.17 1.69 1.21
N ASP A 63 -26.63 0.71 0.44
CA ASP A 63 -26.21 0.44 -0.94
C ASP A 63 -26.91 1.35 -1.98
N ARG A 64 -27.90 2.13 -1.56
CA ARG A 64 -28.75 2.94 -2.44
C ARG A 64 -28.08 4.17 -3.07
N PRO A 65 -27.23 4.95 -2.37
CA PRO A 65 -26.71 6.19 -2.93
C PRO A 65 -25.55 5.99 -3.92
N PHE A 66 -24.77 4.92 -3.84
CA PHE A 66 -23.56 4.78 -4.66
C PHE A 66 -23.71 3.86 -5.86
N ARG A 67 -24.65 2.91 -5.82
CA ARG A 67 -24.84 1.93 -6.91
C ARG A 67 -25.10 2.58 -8.26
N HIS A 68 -25.81 3.70 -8.32
CA HIS A 68 -26.13 4.34 -9.60
C HIS A 68 -24.87 4.89 -10.31
N ILE A 69 -23.84 5.30 -9.56
CA ILE A 69 -22.56 5.78 -10.10
C ILE A 69 -21.72 4.60 -10.60
N PHE A 70 -21.65 3.52 -9.84
CA PHE A 70 -20.90 2.32 -10.24
C PHE A 70 -21.58 1.52 -11.36
N LYS A 71 -22.92 1.60 -11.47
CA LYS A 71 -23.68 1.04 -12.61
C LYS A 71 -23.34 1.70 -13.95
N HIS A 72 -22.70 2.87 -13.94
CA HIS A 72 -22.39 3.61 -15.14
C HIS A 72 -20.89 3.91 -15.27
N GLN A 73 -20.27 3.22 -16.22
CA GLN A 73 -19.06 3.64 -16.95
C GLN A 73 -17.73 3.77 -16.17
N ILE A 74 -17.67 3.51 -14.86
CA ILE A 74 -16.38 3.48 -14.14
C ILE A 74 -15.52 2.33 -14.69
N THR A 75 -14.46 2.71 -15.39
CA THR A 75 -13.43 1.78 -15.90
C THR A 75 -12.17 1.83 -15.07
N ASP A 76 -11.93 2.91 -14.32
CA ASP A 76 -10.71 3.15 -13.56
C ASP A 76 -11.02 3.51 -12.11
N LEU A 77 -10.60 2.67 -11.16
CA LEU A 77 -10.79 2.89 -9.73
C LEU A 77 -9.44 2.86 -8.99
N ILE A 78 -9.17 3.91 -8.23
CA ILE A 78 -7.94 4.06 -7.45
C ILE A 78 -8.32 4.31 -5.99
N LEU A 79 -7.81 3.47 -5.09
CA LEU A 79 -8.03 3.59 -3.65
C LEU A 79 -6.69 3.81 -2.93
N HIS A 80 -6.60 4.92 -2.19
CA HIS A 80 -5.49 5.25 -1.32
C HIS A 80 -5.91 5.19 0.15
N ASN A 81 -5.34 4.26 0.90
CA ASN A 81 -5.40 4.26 2.35
C ASN A 81 -4.08 4.80 2.92
N ASN A 82 -4.13 6.04 3.40
CA ASN A 82 -2.99 6.79 3.92
C ASN A 82 -3.10 7.05 5.43
N ASP A 83 -3.98 6.35 6.15
CA ASP A 83 -4.15 6.57 7.58
C ASP A 83 -2.91 6.09 8.34
N GLU A 84 -1.87 6.93 8.48
CA GLU A 84 -0.72 6.62 9.33
C GLU A 84 -1.15 6.66 10.81
N TYR A 85 -1.72 5.56 11.31
CA TYR A 85 -2.07 5.42 12.72
C TYR A 85 -0.92 4.71 13.46
N ASP A 86 -0.27 5.44 14.37
CA ASP A 86 0.99 5.01 15.01
C ASP A 86 0.81 4.14 16.27
N ASP A 87 -0.44 3.95 16.74
CA ASP A 87 -0.70 3.17 17.95
C ASP A 87 -0.88 1.66 17.66
N LYS A 88 0.20 0.90 17.84
CA LYS A 88 0.30 -0.56 17.67
C LYS A 88 -0.80 -1.36 18.41
N THR A 89 -1.37 -0.84 19.50
CA THR A 89 -2.32 -1.57 20.34
C THR A 89 -3.78 -1.47 19.84
N LEU A 90 -4.10 -0.39 19.13
CA LEU A 90 -5.39 -0.19 18.47
C LEU A 90 -5.39 -0.67 17.01
N MET A 91 -4.22 -0.95 16.45
CA MET A 91 -4.05 -1.35 15.04
C MET A 91 -4.76 -2.65 14.66
N ASP A 92 -4.79 -3.68 15.50
CA ASP A 92 -5.50 -4.93 15.20
C ASP A 92 -7.02 -4.71 15.08
N ILE A 93 -7.58 -3.80 15.87
CA ILE A 93 -9.01 -3.45 15.80
C ILE A 93 -9.25 -2.47 14.64
N TYR A 94 -8.37 -1.49 14.46
CA TYR A 94 -8.51 -0.44 13.44
C TYR A 94 -8.41 -1.00 12.02
N THR A 95 -7.37 -1.80 11.77
CA THR A 95 -7.05 -2.34 10.44
C THR A 95 -8.08 -3.35 9.98
N LYS A 96 -8.53 -4.25 10.89
CA LYS A 96 -9.62 -5.18 10.60
C LYS A 96 -10.88 -4.46 10.19
N ASN A 97 -11.17 -3.33 10.84
CA ASN A 97 -12.39 -2.58 10.54
C ASN A 97 -12.32 -1.83 9.20
N VAL A 98 -11.26 -1.08 8.88
CA VAL A 98 -11.19 -0.32 7.62
C VAL A 98 -11.23 -1.24 6.40
N TYR A 99 -10.47 -2.34 6.41
CA TYR A 99 -10.51 -3.29 5.30
C TYR A 99 -11.81 -4.09 5.26
N ALA A 100 -12.38 -4.47 6.39
CA ALA A 100 -13.72 -5.05 6.40
C ALA A 100 -14.74 -4.10 5.76
N HIS A 101 -14.63 -2.78 5.96
CA HIS A 101 -15.51 -1.81 5.31
C HIS A 101 -15.26 -1.66 3.81
N ILE A 102 -13.99 -1.63 3.37
CA ILE A 102 -13.66 -1.69 1.93
C ILE A 102 -14.23 -2.96 1.30
N MET A 103 -14.19 -4.09 2.02
CA MET A 103 -14.76 -5.33 1.51
C MET A 103 -16.27 -5.37 1.54
N ILE A 104 -16.91 -4.84 2.57
CA ILE A 104 -18.37 -4.66 2.60
C ILE A 104 -18.80 -3.77 1.43
N PHE A 105 -18.07 -2.68 1.16
CA PHE A 105 -18.32 -1.82 0.01
C PHE A 105 -18.29 -2.59 -1.30
N PHE A 106 -17.22 -3.34 -1.55
CA PHE A 106 -17.10 -4.08 -2.79
C PHE A 106 -17.97 -5.35 -2.85
N GLN A 107 -18.32 -5.92 -1.71
CA GLN A 107 -19.34 -6.97 -1.63
C GLN A 107 -20.69 -6.42 -2.11
N ASN A 108 -21.00 -5.16 -1.79
CA ASN A 108 -22.22 -4.49 -2.21
C ASN A 108 -22.21 -4.04 -3.68
N LEU A 109 -21.03 -3.91 -4.29
CA LEU A 109 -20.81 -3.59 -5.72
C LEU A 109 -20.60 -4.82 -6.61
N LYS A 110 -20.88 -6.04 -6.12
CA LYS A 110 -20.51 -7.31 -6.78
C LYS A 110 -20.85 -7.37 -8.27
N ASP A 111 -22.01 -6.87 -8.68
CA ASP A 111 -22.45 -6.91 -10.08
C ASP A 111 -22.03 -5.67 -10.89
N ASP A 112 -21.58 -4.61 -10.20
CA ASP A 112 -21.26 -3.32 -10.79
C ASP A 112 -19.75 -3.20 -11.15
N LEU A 113 -18.90 -4.08 -10.62
CA LEU A 113 -17.46 -4.10 -10.90
C LEU A 113 -17.09 -4.71 -12.26
N ILE A 114 -18.05 -5.26 -13.01
CA ILE A 114 -17.77 -5.98 -14.27
C ILE A 114 -17.16 -5.09 -15.36
N ASN A 115 -17.40 -3.78 -15.29
CA ASN A 115 -16.87 -2.81 -16.26
C ASN A 115 -15.47 -2.29 -15.90
N LEU A 116 -14.95 -2.65 -14.71
CA LEU A 116 -13.69 -2.15 -14.23
C LEU A 116 -12.53 -2.76 -15.00
N LYS A 117 -11.75 -1.91 -15.69
CA LYS A 117 -10.58 -2.29 -16.48
C LYS A 117 -9.28 -2.02 -15.73
N CYS A 118 -9.25 -0.98 -14.90
CA CYS A 118 -8.09 -0.58 -14.14
C CYS A 118 -8.44 -0.48 -12.66
N PHE A 119 -7.68 -1.17 -11.82
CA PHE A 119 -7.79 -1.08 -10.38
C PHE A 119 -6.45 -0.80 -9.73
N SER A 120 -6.43 0.15 -8.81
CA SER A 120 -5.28 0.39 -7.94
C SER A 120 -5.71 0.39 -6.49
N LEU A 121 -4.99 -0.39 -5.67
CA LEU A 121 -5.14 -0.41 -4.22
C LEU A 121 -3.79 -0.11 -3.60
N THR A 122 -3.72 0.99 -2.87
CA THR A 122 -2.54 1.40 -2.12
C THR A 122 -2.88 1.40 -0.63
N ASN A 123 -2.19 0.56 0.13
CA ASN A 123 -2.27 0.53 1.58
C ASN A 123 -0.88 0.68 2.21
N TYR A 124 -0.66 1.80 2.89
CA TYR A 124 0.57 2.04 3.63
C TYR A 124 0.57 1.42 5.04
N ASN A 125 -0.57 0.94 5.53
CA ASN A 125 -0.69 0.19 6.78
C ASN A 125 -0.58 -1.31 6.57
N TYR A 126 -0.46 -2.04 7.67
CA TYR A 126 -0.59 -3.49 7.63
C TYR A 126 -2.00 -3.91 7.22
N ILE A 127 -2.12 -5.14 6.74
CA ILE A 127 -3.37 -5.86 6.52
C ILE A 127 -3.21 -7.18 7.25
N TYR A 128 -4.13 -7.49 8.14
CA TYR A 128 -4.11 -8.73 8.93
C TYR A 128 -4.95 -9.84 8.28
N ASP A 129 -6.00 -9.47 7.54
CA ASP A 129 -6.97 -10.40 6.96
C ASP A 129 -6.87 -10.40 5.42
N TYR A 130 -5.65 -10.47 4.87
CA TYR A 130 -5.41 -10.41 3.42
C TYR A 130 -6.23 -11.47 2.64
N ASP A 131 -6.24 -12.70 3.14
CA ASP A 131 -6.92 -13.83 2.49
C ASP A 131 -8.45 -13.74 2.60
N ASP A 132 -8.97 -13.15 3.67
CA ASP A 132 -10.42 -12.99 3.86
C ASP A 132 -10.96 -11.73 3.18
N LEU A 133 -10.11 -10.71 2.98
CA LEU A 133 -10.53 -9.41 2.50
C LEU A 133 -10.05 -9.13 1.07
N VAL A 134 -8.73 -9.07 0.86
CA VAL A 134 -8.16 -8.62 -0.42
C VAL A 134 -8.35 -9.67 -1.51
N VAL A 135 -8.14 -10.95 -1.20
CA VAL A 135 -8.27 -12.04 -2.18
C VAL A 135 -9.70 -12.14 -2.76
N PRO A 136 -10.78 -12.21 -1.96
CA PRO A 136 -12.14 -12.33 -2.48
C PRO A 136 -12.60 -11.11 -3.29
N LEU A 137 -12.06 -9.92 -2.98
CA LEU A 137 -12.29 -8.72 -3.77
C LEU A 137 -11.71 -8.87 -5.17
N LEU A 138 -10.41 -9.13 -5.25
CA LEU A 138 -9.69 -9.16 -6.53
C LEU A 138 -10.20 -10.30 -7.42
N ARG A 139 -10.59 -11.44 -6.83
CA ARG A 139 -11.21 -12.57 -7.54
C ARG A 139 -12.49 -12.20 -8.31
N ARG A 140 -13.21 -11.15 -7.90
CA ARG A 140 -14.45 -10.70 -8.54
C ARG A 140 -14.20 -9.78 -9.73
N MET A 141 -13.01 -9.18 -9.83
CA MET A 141 -12.67 -8.19 -10.85
C MET A 141 -12.12 -8.88 -12.11
N THR A 142 -12.93 -9.78 -12.70
CA THR A 142 -12.52 -10.72 -13.76
C THR A 142 -12.17 -10.06 -15.10
N HIS A 143 -12.56 -8.81 -15.31
CA HIS A 143 -12.35 -8.03 -16.54
C HIS A 143 -11.20 -7.02 -16.43
N LEU A 144 -10.44 -7.03 -15.32
CA LEU A 144 -9.31 -6.11 -15.18
C LEU A 144 -8.24 -6.38 -16.24
N GLU A 145 -7.86 -5.31 -16.91
CA GLU A 145 -6.74 -5.24 -17.84
C GLU A 145 -5.47 -4.73 -17.14
N LYS A 146 -5.62 -3.90 -16.08
CA LYS A 146 -4.53 -3.31 -15.31
C LYS A 146 -4.79 -3.38 -13.81
N LEU A 147 -3.80 -3.86 -13.07
CA LEU A 147 -3.82 -3.97 -11.61
C LEU A 147 -2.55 -3.35 -11.02
N THR A 148 -2.72 -2.45 -10.05
CA THR A 148 -1.62 -1.86 -9.28
C THR A 148 -1.84 -2.07 -7.79
N LEU A 149 -0.97 -2.84 -7.12
CA LEU A 149 -1.11 -3.17 -5.71
C LEU A 149 0.08 -2.66 -4.89
N TYR A 150 -0.17 -1.90 -3.84
CA TYR A 150 0.80 -1.64 -2.78
C TYR A 150 0.23 -2.15 -1.48
N LEU A 151 0.77 -3.24 -0.96
CA LEU A 151 0.24 -3.94 0.22
C LEU A 151 1.36 -4.15 1.22
N ARG A 152 1.11 -3.81 2.49
CA ARG A 152 1.90 -4.27 3.63
C ARG A 152 1.00 -5.18 4.45
N ILE A 153 1.48 -6.37 4.77
CA ILE A 153 0.66 -7.46 5.31
C ILE A 153 1.36 -7.95 6.56
N SER A 154 0.63 -8.03 7.66
CA SER A 154 1.15 -8.55 8.92
C SER A 154 0.44 -9.85 9.23
N LYS A 155 1.19 -10.94 9.27
CA LYS A 155 0.67 -12.23 9.73
C LYS A 155 1.02 -12.38 11.21
N THR A 156 0.35 -11.62 12.07
CA THR A 156 0.38 -11.84 13.53
C THR A 156 -0.61 -12.96 13.90
N GLY A 157 -0.29 -14.18 13.49
CA GLY A 157 -1.04 -15.35 13.91
C GLY A 157 -0.65 -15.77 15.33
N LEU A 158 -1.52 -15.54 16.32
CA LEU A 158 -1.54 -16.31 17.58
C LEU A 158 -1.85 -17.81 17.34
N PHE A 159 -2.17 -18.19 16.11
CA PHE A 159 -2.49 -19.55 15.71
C PHE A 159 -1.28 -20.20 15.01
N ILE A 160 -0.54 -20.94 15.83
CA ILE A 160 0.52 -21.86 15.41
C ILE A 160 -0.13 -22.97 14.58
N GLY A 161 -0.06 -22.92 13.25
CA GLY A 161 -0.66 -23.98 12.42
C GLY A 161 -0.47 -23.89 10.91
N ASP A 162 -0.72 -22.74 10.29
CA ASP A 162 -0.74 -22.65 8.82
C ASP A 162 0.59 -22.16 8.23
N ALA A 163 1.30 -23.09 7.62
CA ALA A 163 2.65 -22.97 7.10
C ALA A 163 2.72 -22.31 5.70
N SER A 164 2.23 -21.08 5.58
CA SER A 164 2.71 -20.19 4.52
C SER A 164 3.04 -18.79 5.09
N PRO A 165 4.32 -18.55 5.46
CA PRO A 165 4.72 -17.32 6.13
C PRO A 165 4.66 -16.10 5.21
N PHE A 166 4.93 -16.25 3.92
CA PHE A 166 4.98 -15.14 2.97
C PHE A 166 3.98 -15.35 1.84
N ILE A 167 3.49 -14.25 1.27
CA ILE A 167 2.79 -14.32 0.00
C ILE A 167 3.86 -14.49 -1.08
N ASP A 168 3.97 -15.70 -1.59
CA ASP A 168 4.85 -16.03 -2.70
C ASP A 168 4.15 -15.89 -4.05
N GLY A 169 4.89 -16.11 -5.14
CA GLY A 169 4.33 -16.02 -6.49
C GLY A 169 3.30 -17.11 -6.80
N ILE A 170 3.38 -18.27 -6.13
CA ILE A 170 2.42 -19.38 -6.29
C ILE A 170 1.08 -18.97 -5.70
N HIS A 171 1.09 -18.49 -4.46
CA HIS A 171 -0.08 -18.02 -3.74
C HIS A 171 -0.76 -16.89 -4.50
N LEU A 172 -0.01 -15.87 -4.91
CA LEU A 172 -0.56 -14.74 -5.65
C LEU A 172 -1.20 -15.18 -6.98
N HIS A 173 -0.59 -16.14 -7.67
CA HIS A 173 -1.13 -16.67 -8.91
C HIS A 173 -2.44 -17.45 -8.71
N ASN A 174 -2.43 -18.41 -7.79
CA ASN A 174 -3.56 -19.29 -7.53
C ASN A 174 -4.75 -18.54 -6.93
N GLU A 175 -4.48 -17.58 -6.05
CA GLU A 175 -5.55 -16.88 -5.33
C GLU A 175 -6.08 -15.66 -6.08
N ILE A 176 -5.26 -14.99 -6.90
CA ILE A 176 -5.66 -13.74 -7.56
C ILE A 176 -5.51 -13.84 -9.08
N LEU A 177 -4.31 -14.08 -9.59
CA LEU A 177 -4.04 -13.84 -11.02
C LEU A 177 -4.79 -14.80 -11.95
N VAL A 178 -5.03 -16.05 -11.54
CA VAL A 178 -5.80 -17.02 -12.33
C VAL A 178 -7.26 -16.59 -12.52
N HIS A 179 -7.78 -15.74 -11.63
CA HIS A 179 -9.15 -15.22 -11.68
C HIS A 179 -9.29 -13.94 -12.50
N ILE A 180 -8.18 -13.37 -12.99
CA ILE A 180 -8.15 -12.14 -13.78
C ILE A 180 -7.47 -12.42 -15.13
N PRO A 181 -8.11 -13.20 -16.02
CA PRO A 181 -7.49 -13.69 -17.25
C PRO A 181 -7.19 -12.58 -18.27
N GLN A 182 -7.83 -11.41 -18.16
CA GLN A 182 -7.63 -10.26 -19.05
C GLN A 182 -6.49 -9.35 -18.59
N LEU A 183 -5.81 -9.68 -17.49
CA LEU A 183 -4.75 -8.84 -16.95
C LEU A 183 -3.58 -8.76 -17.93
N HIS A 184 -3.18 -7.56 -18.29
CA HIS A 184 -2.05 -7.30 -19.18
C HIS A 184 -0.93 -6.53 -18.48
N THR A 185 -1.31 -5.68 -17.52
CA THR A 185 -0.37 -4.91 -16.71
C THR A 185 -0.57 -5.23 -15.24
N PHE A 186 0.48 -5.70 -14.58
CA PHE A 186 0.48 -5.89 -13.14
C PHE A 186 1.69 -5.22 -12.51
N LYS A 187 1.43 -4.18 -11.72
CA LYS A 187 2.44 -3.49 -10.91
C LYS A 187 2.18 -3.79 -9.46
N TYR A 188 3.22 -4.11 -8.71
CA TYR A 188 3.01 -4.49 -7.32
C TYR A 188 4.20 -4.18 -6.42
N TYR A 189 3.88 -3.93 -5.15
CA TYR A 189 4.75 -3.99 -3.99
C TYR A 189 3.97 -4.72 -2.91
N ILE A 190 4.48 -5.86 -2.46
CA ILE A 190 3.88 -6.67 -1.42
C ILE A 190 4.94 -6.89 -0.35
N SER A 191 4.70 -6.33 0.83
CA SER A 191 5.49 -6.59 2.01
C SER A 191 4.71 -7.52 2.94
N THR A 192 5.32 -8.61 3.39
CA THR A 192 4.75 -9.52 4.38
C THR A 192 5.67 -9.60 5.58
N GLU A 193 5.15 -9.26 6.75
CA GLU A 193 5.80 -9.36 8.04
C GLU A 193 5.24 -10.55 8.82
N THR A 194 6.11 -11.32 9.45
CA THR A 194 5.76 -12.52 10.23
C THR A 194 6.46 -12.52 11.57
N CYS A 195 5.75 -12.91 12.64
CA CYS A 195 6.30 -13.07 13.98
C CYS A 195 6.44 -14.55 14.34
N THR A 196 7.51 -15.19 13.91
CA THR A 196 7.70 -16.63 14.12
C THR A 196 9.18 -16.97 14.23
N ASP A 197 9.51 -17.87 15.16
CA ASP A 197 10.86 -18.40 15.41
C ASP A 197 11.30 -19.32 14.25
N TYR A 198 11.58 -18.71 13.10
CA TYR A 198 12.01 -19.39 11.87
C TYR A 198 13.50 -19.64 11.81
N SER A 199 14.13 -19.88 12.97
CA SER A 199 15.47 -20.48 13.04
C SER A 199 15.60 -21.78 12.21
N LYS A 200 14.49 -22.36 11.72
CA LYS A 200 14.44 -23.61 10.94
C LYS A 200 14.15 -23.49 9.43
N LEU A 201 13.70 -22.35 8.90
CA LEU A 201 13.43 -22.18 7.45
C LEU A 201 14.11 -20.89 6.95
N ARG A 202 15.40 -21.00 6.61
CA ARG A 202 16.13 -19.94 5.91
C ARG A 202 15.75 -19.93 4.43
N ILE A 203 14.60 -19.34 4.11
CA ILE A 203 14.24 -19.04 2.73
C ILE A 203 15.16 -17.92 2.26
N SER A 204 15.77 -18.02 1.08
CA SER A 204 16.60 -16.93 0.56
C SER A 204 15.78 -15.93 -0.27
N ASN A 205 16.32 -14.72 -0.45
CA ASN A 205 15.81 -13.75 -1.42
C ASN A 205 15.56 -14.38 -2.80
N ARG A 206 16.48 -15.23 -3.23
CA ARG A 206 16.43 -15.89 -4.52
C ARG A 206 15.27 -16.88 -4.60
N ASP A 207 15.01 -17.63 -3.54
CA ASP A 207 13.93 -18.61 -3.51
C ASP A 207 12.57 -17.93 -3.69
N ILE A 208 12.29 -16.86 -2.92
CA ILE A 208 11.06 -16.09 -3.07
C ILE A 208 11.00 -15.43 -4.45
N GLN A 209 12.04 -14.70 -4.85
CA GLN A 209 12.07 -14.03 -6.14
C GLN A 209 11.80 -15.00 -7.31
N GLN A 210 12.32 -16.22 -7.23
CA GLN A 210 12.12 -17.23 -8.27
C GLN A 210 10.65 -17.69 -8.37
N THR A 211 9.90 -17.74 -7.26
CA THR A 211 8.46 -18.05 -7.32
C THR A 211 7.69 -17.01 -8.12
N PHE A 212 8.05 -15.73 -8.00
CA PHE A 212 7.44 -14.65 -8.78
C PHE A 212 7.89 -14.71 -10.24
N ILE A 213 9.19 -14.86 -10.51
CA ILE A 213 9.71 -14.93 -11.89
C ILE A 213 9.11 -16.10 -12.69
N ASN A 214 9.00 -17.28 -12.07
CA ASN A 214 8.54 -18.48 -12.76
C ASN A 214 7.05 -18.45 -13.10
N ILE A 215 6.24 -17.74 -12.30
CA ILE A 215 4.80 -17.85 -12.32
C ILE A 215 4.15 -16.57 -12.83
N ILE A 216 4.72 -15.42 -12.48
CA ILE A 216 4.21 -14.11 -12.82
C ILE A 216 4.96 -13.59 -14.03
N LYS A 217 4.29 -13.64 -15.18
CA LYS A 217 4.86 -13.23 -16.47
C LYS A 217 4.87 -11.71 -16.70
N TYR A 218 4.53 -10.91 -15.69
CA TYR A 218 4.24 -9.47 -15.82
C TYR A 218 5.45 -8.54 -15.63
N GLY A 219 6.68 -9.02 -15.86
CA GLY A 219 7.88 -8.20 -15.87
C GLY A 219 8.97 -8.67 -14.89
N GLN A 220 9.96 -7.80 -14.67
CA GLN A 220 11.05 -8.08 -13.74
C GLN A 220 10.57 -7.88 -12.30
N THR A 221 11.11 -8.71 -11.39
CA THR A 221 10.76 -8.70 -9.96
C THR A 221 12.03 -8.59 -9.14
N ALA A 222 12.00 -7.82 -8.06
CA ALA A 222 13.03 -7.79 -7.04
C ALA A 222 12.44 -8.14 -5.66
N CYS A 223 13.32 -8.60 -4.78
CA CYS A 223 12.98 -9.06 -3.45
C CYS A 223 13.97 -8.49 -2.42
N ILE A 224 13.47 -8.08 -1.26
CA ILE A 224 14.25 -7.75 -0.06
C ILE A 224 13.72 -8.64 1.05
N MET A 225 14.58 -9.39 1.70
CA MET A 225 14.22 -10.26 2.81
C MET A 225 15.13 -9.93 3.96
N ASP A 226 14.50 -9.56 5.06
CA ASP A 226 15.14 -9.02 6.23
C ASP A 226 14.72 -9.81 7.46
N TYR A 227 15.72 -10.20 8.23
CA TYR A 227 15.58 -10.99 9.46
C TYR A 227 15.99 -10.11 10.64
N TYR A 228 15.03 -9.56 11.37
CA TYR A 228 15.32 -8.71 12.53
C TYR A 228 15.07 -9.50 13.82
N GLY A 229 16.16 -10.08 14.34
CA GLY A 229 16.24 -10.67 15.67
C GLY A 229 15.46 -11.98 15.85
N ALA A 230 15.03 -12.26 17.08
CA ALA A 230 14.33 -13.49 17.44
C ALA A 230 12.81 -13.45 17.16
N CYS A 231 12.30 -12.32 16.65
CA CYS A 231 10.86 -12.03 16.73
C CYS A 231 10.19 -11.73 15.38
N GLY A 232 10.93 -11.60 14.27
CA GLY A 232 10.26 -11.49 12.97
C GLY A 232 11.13 -11.50 11.73
N THR A 233 10.47 -11.79 10.62
CA THR A 233 11.02 -11.71 9.26
C THR A 233 10.06 -10.89 8.41
N ILE A 234 10.62 -9.95 7.65
CA ILE A 234 9.88 -9.17 6.65
C ILE A 234 10.41 -9.49 5.25
N CYS A 235 9.47 -9.72 4.34
CA CYS A 235 9.75 -9.99 2.94
C CYS A 235 9.05 -8.94 2.09
N HIS A 236 9.80 -8.21 1.28
CA HIS A 236 9.30 -7.23 0.32
C HIS A 236 9.53 -7.77 -1.08
N VAL A 237 8.47 -7.89 -1.87
CA VAL A 237 8.55 -8.30 -3.27
C VAL A 237 7.86 -7.24 -4.13
N TYR A 238 8.52 -6.83 -5.22
CA TYR A 238 8.01 -5.75 -6.06
C TYR A 238 8.39 -5.86 -7.53
N SER A 239 7.53 -5.31 -8.38
CA SER A 239 7.77 -5.16 -9.81
C SER A 239 8.83 -4.08 -10.10
N LEU A 240 9.65 -4.31 -11.12
CA LEU A 240 10.62 -3.35 -11.66
C LEU A 240 10.17 -2.79 -13.03
N PRO A 241 10.41 -1.50 -13.32
CA PRO A 241 10.96 -0.49 -12.41
C PRO A 241 10.02 -0.21 -11.24
N PHE A 242 10.59 0.17 -10.09
CA PHE A 242 9.80 0.57 -8.93
C PHE A 242 9.05 1.86 -9.25
N THR A 243 7.74 1.93 -8.99
CA THR A 243 6.91 3.08 -9.40
C THR A 243 6.12 3.71 -8.26
N PHE A 244 6.32 3.24 -7.04
CA PHE A 244 5.61 3.76 -5.87
C PHE A 244 6.40 4.89 -5.20
N THR A 245 5.67 5.77 -4.52
CA THR A 245 6.25 6.95 -3.85
C THR A 245 6.73 6.68 -2.44
N HIS A 246 6.32 5.55 -1.85
CA HIS A 246 6.61 5.19 -0.46
C HIS A 246 7.30 3.83 -0.39
N LEU A 247 8.28 3.71 0.49
CA LEU A 247 8.93 2.45 0.83
C LEU A 247 9.16 2.40 2.34
N TYR A 248 8.45 1.51 3.03
CA TYR A 248 8.45 1.47 4.49
C TYR A 248 9.12 0.23 5.05
N LYS A 249 9.80 0.42 6.18
CA LYS A 249 10.45 -0.62 7.01
C LYS A 249 11.38 -1.55 6.22
N ILE A 250 12.26 -0.98 5.41
CA ILE A 250 13.38 -1.75 4.83
C ILE A 250 14.59 -1.68 5.76
N THR A 251 15.48 -2.68 5.72
CA THR A 251 16.74 -2.63 6.48
C THR A 251 17.93 -2.12 5.65
N THR A 252 19.13 -2.15 6.23
CA THR A 252 20.40 -1.89 5.54
C THR A 252 20.70 -2.81 4.33
N HIS A 253 19.96 -3.91 4.18
CA HIS A 253 20.18 -4.95 3.15
C HIS A 253 19.44 -4.73 1.82
N PHE A 254 18.84 -3.55 1.60
CA PHE A 254 18.21 -3.24 0.31
C PHE A 254 19.23 -3.31 -0.87
N PRO A 255 18.79 -3.72 -2.07
CA PRO A 255 19.65 -3.92 -3.23
C PRO A 255 20.21 -2.60 -3.77
N PHE A 256 21.29 -2.68 -4.56
CA PHE A 256 21.84 -1.55 -5.30
C PHE A 256 20.97 -1.19 -6.52
N ILE A 257 19.78 -0.66 -6.24
CA ILE A 257 18.81 -0.18 -7.22
C ILE A 257 18.53 1.30 -6.91
N VAL A 258 18.33 2.10 -7.96
CA VAL A 258 17.85 3.47 -7.81
C VAL A 258 16.32 3.47 -7.80
N PHE A 259 15.76 3.98 -6.71
CA PHE A 259 14.33 4.18 -6.50
C PHE A 259 13.99 5.63 -6.81
N ASP A 260 13.91 5.95 -8.10
CA ASP A 260 13.71 7.31 -8.62
C ASP A 260 12.31 7.88 -8.34
N THR A 261 11.33 7.05 -7.97
CA THR A 261 9.98 7.49 -7.61
C THR A 261 9.76 7.68 -6.10
N VAL A 262 10.64 7.12 -5.26
CA VAL A 262 10.45 7.13 -3.81
C VAL A 262 10.75 8.50 -3.24
N THR A 263 9.75 9.05 -2.54
CA THR A 263 9.80 10.34 -1.85
C THR A 263 9.64 10.19 -0.34
N HIS A 264 9.08 9.07 0.13
CA HIS A 264 8.91 8.75 1.54
C HIS A 264 9.56 7.41 1.83
N LEU A 265 10.55 7.42 2.73
CA LEU A 265 11.32 6.24 3.09
C LEU A 265 11.31 6.07 4.60
N SER A 266 11.00 4.86 5.06
CA SER A 266 11.22 4.44 6.44
C SER A 266 12.18 3.25 6.45
N VAL A 267 13.23 3.38 7.26
CA VAL A 267 14.24 2.34 7.46
C VAL A 267 14.28 1.93 8.92
N TYR A 268 14.45 0.65 9.14
CA TYR A 268 14.53 0.05 10.47
C TYR A 268 15.70 -0.92 10.53
N ASP A 269 16.50 -0.87 11.58
CA ASP A 269 17.51 -1.89 11.85
C ASP A 269 17.74 -2.07 13.35
N ILE A 270 18.18 -3.26 13.76
CA ILE A 270 18.52 -3.54 15.16
C ILE A 270 19.83 -2.84 15.50
N VAL A 271 20.73 -2.74 14.53
CA VAL A 271 22.05 -2.11 14.72
C VAL A 271 22.04 -0.66 14.25
N PRO A 272 22.76 0.24 14.94
CA PRO A 272 22.85 1.63 14.51
C PRO A 272 23.37 1.79 13.08
N PHE A 273 22.70 2.65 12.30
CA PHE A 273 23.14 3.01 10.96
C PHE A 273 24.48 3.76 10.98
N LYS A 274 25.39 3.39 10.07
CA LYS A 274 26.70 4.04 9.89
C LYS A 274 26.64 5.14 8.83
N HIS A 275 27.67 5.97 8.74
CA HIS A 275 27.76 7.03 7.73
C HIS A 275 27.59 6.51 6.30
N GLU A 276 28.20 5.36 5.97
CA GLU A 276 28.12 4.75 4.64
C GLU A 276 26.69 4.35 4.27
N PHE A 277 25.83 4.06 5.25
CA PHE A 277 24.43 3.79 5.00
C PHE A 277 23.72 5.04 4.47
N PHE A 278 23.91 6.19 5.11
CA PHE A 278 23.30 7.45 4.65
C PHE A 278 23.80 7.84 3.26
N MET A 279 25.06 7.56 2.91
CA MET A 279 25.55 7.76 1.54
C MET A 279 24.80 6.87 0.55
N ARG A 280 24.59 5.60 0.89
CA ARG A 280 23.80 4.66 0.06
C ARG A 280 22.36 5.12 -0.09
N ILE A 281 21.75 5.66 0.98
CA ILE A 281 20.39 6.23 0.92
C ILE A 281 20.35 7.40 -0.06
N ASN A 282 21.30 8.33 0.00
CA ASN A 282 21.34 9.47 -0.93
C ASN A 282 21.49 9.05 -2.40
N GLN A 283 22.26 7.98 -2.66
CA GLN A 283 22.44 7.44 -4.01
C GLN A 283 21.22 6.66 -4.52
N ALA A 284 20.58 5.88 -3.65
CA ALA A 284 19.47 5.03 -4.03
C ALA A 284 18.13 5.79 -4.11
N PHE A 285 17.97 6.88 -3.36
CA PHE A 285 16.71 7.63 -3.23
C PHE A 285 16.88 9.11 -3.60
N PRO A 286 17.13 9.42 -4.88
CA PRO A 286 17.51 10.78 -5.31
C PRO A 286 16.39 11.82 -5.15
N LEU A 287 15.12 11.41 -4.99
CA LEU A 287 13.96 12.29 -4.80
C LEU A 287 13.39 12.25 -3.36
N LEU A 288 14.17 11.75 -2.40
CA LEU A 288 13.74 11.58 -1.01
C LEU A 288 13.33 12.92 -0.36
N LYS A 289 12.11 12.99 0.15
CA LYS A 289 11.53 14.15 0.84
C LYS A 289 11.29 13.91 2.32
N CYS A 290 10.83 12.72 2.68
CA CYS A 290 10.52 12.33 4.06
C CYS A 290 11.33 11.07 4.40
N PHE A 291 12.18 11.16 5.40
CA PHE A 291 13.04 10.05 5.81
C PHE A 291 12.86 9.75 7.29
N THR A 292 12.40 8.55 7.60
CA THR A 292 12.27 8.05 8.97
C THR A 292 13.31 6.96 9.21
N VAL A 293 14.06 7.10 10.29
CA VAL A 293 15.13 6.19 10.69
C VAL A 293 14.82 5.65 12.08
N GLU A 294 14.58 4.36 12.18
CA GLU A 294 14.25 3.68 13.44
C GLU A 294 15.36 2.68 13.81
N ASN A 295 15.84 2.70 15.06
CA ASN A 295 16.78 1.70 15.57
C ASN A 295 16.40 1.20 16.95
N ASP A 296 16.53 -0.11 17.19
CA ASP A 296 16.30 -0.73 18.51
C ASP A 296 17.45 -0.48 19.49
N ARG A 297 18.70 -0.41 19.00
CA ARG A 297 19.87 -0.25 19.87
C ARG A 297 20.43 1.15 19.78
N MET A 298 20.76 1.70 20.94
CA MET A 298 21.53 2.95 21.02
C MET A 298 22.90 2.79 20.36
N GLN A 299 23.30 3.82 19.62
CA GLN A 299 24.66 3.94 19.14
C GLN A 299 25.57 4.31 20.32
N TYR A 300 26.40 3.37 20.76
CA TYR A 300 27.49 3.72 21.66
C TYR A 300 28.52 4.51 20.86
N TRP A 301 28.53 5.83 21.03
CA TRP A 301 29.55 6.68 20.44
C TRP A 301 30.90 6.32 21.05
N ASN A 302 31.72 5.59 20.31
CA ASN A 302 33.14 5.55 20.61
C ASN A 302 33.71 6.91 20.23
N CYS A 303 33.95 7.76 21.23
CA CYS A 303 34.62 9.06 21.10
C CYS A 303 36.06 9.00 20.55
N ASN A 304 36.51 7.84 20.08
CA ASN A 304 37.80 7.60 19.45
C ASN A 304 37.76 7.57 17.91
N ASP A 305 36.58 7.63 17.29
CA ASP A 305 36.47 7.71 15.83
C ASP A 305 36.66 9.17 15.37
N ASN A 306 37.92 9.62 15.34
CA ASN A 306 38.37 10.86 14.68
C ASN A 306 38.27 10.74 13.14
N LEU A 307 37.13 10.30 12.62
CA LEU A 307 36.89 10.15 11.19
C LEU A 307 36.13 11.38 10.69
N SER A 308 36.83 12.22 9.93
CA SER A 308 36.24 13.33 9.18
C SER A 308 35.45 12.77 8.00
N TYR A 309 34.19 12.38 8.24
CA TYR A 309 33.29 11.99 7.17
C TYR A 309 32.79 13.21 6.38
N PRO A 310 32.62 13.11 5.05
CA PRO A 310 32.02 14.18 4.28
C PRO A 310 30.55 14.38 4.68
N ILE A 311 30.09 15.62 4.66
CA ILE A 311 28.69 15.96 4.86
C ILE A 311 27.88 15.35 3.70
N ILE A 312 26.77 14.68 4.04
CA ILE A 312 25.84 14.12 3.06
C ILE A 312 24.72 15.12 2.87
N GLU A 313 24.61 15.66 1.65
CA GLU A 313 23.54 16.58 1.29
C GLU A 313 22.40 15.81 0.61
N PHE A 314 21.23 15.79 1.26
CA PHE A 314 19.99 15.31 0.67
C PHE A 314 19.26 16.48 0.01
N THR A 315 19.31 16.55 -1.32
CA THR A 315 18.82 17.70 -2.10
C THR A 315 17.35 18.06 -1.86
N TYR A 316 16.49 17.07 -1.62
CA TYR A 316 15.04 17.27 -1.53
C TYR A 316 14.45 16.95 -0.15
N LEU A 317 15.29 16.67 0.84
CA LEU A 317 14.81 16.26 2.16
C LEU A 317 14.13 17.44 2.87
N ILE A 318 12.87 17.24 3.24
CA ILE A 318 12.02 18.21 3.93
C ILE A 318 11.82 17.77 5.40
N SER A 319 11.69 16.47 5.63
CA SER A 319 11.47 15.89 6.97
C SER A 319 12.44 14.76 7.24
N LEU A 320 13.10 14.82 8.39
CA LEU A 320 13.92 13.74 8.95
C LEU A 320 13.40 13.42 10.34
N GLU A 321 13.00 12.17 10.52
CA GLU A 321 12.56 11.64 11.80
C GLU A 321 13.53 10.54 12.26
N ILE A 322 13.99 10.64 13.50
CA ILE A 322 14.89 9.65 14.10
C ILE A 322 14.19 9.10 15.34
N ILE A 323 13.84 7.82 15.27
CA ILE A 323 13.10 7.09 16.29
C ILE A 323 14.05 6.12 16.99
N HIS A 324 13.99 6.13 18.32
CA HIS A 324 14.64 5.14 19.17
C HIS A 324 13.56 4.29 19.84
N ALA A 325 13.52 3.00 19.50
CA ALA A 325 12.53 2.06 20.01
C ALA A 325 12.87 1.53 21.41
#